data_AF-A0A6P1ZYG1-F1
#
_entry.id   AF-A0A6P1ZYG1-F1
#
_cell.length_a   1.000
_cell.length_b   1.000
_cell.length_c   1.000
_cell.angle_alpha   90.00
_cell.angle_beta   90.00
_cell.angle_gamma   90.00
#
_symmetry.space_group_name_H-M   'P 1'
#
loop_
_entity.id
_entity.type
_entity.pdbx_description
1 polymer ?
#
loop_
_entity_poly.entity_id
_entity_poly.type
_entity_poly.pdbx_seq_one_letter_code
_entity_poly.pdbx_strand_id
1 'polypeptide(L)'
;MNQQNLKTSYNTNNVWEDLVISILSVNQYTLSKTYLSIETMRQVGLFNPDNLIQWDSNEINEHLRQGGCERGSFMTNLFAERLAALGALIANQGISKCEQILLSRDKKLITDFLMPVKGIGPKVIQNLFLLQEL
;
A
#
# COMPACT_ATOMS: atom_id res chain seq x y z
N MET A 1 -4.59 -30.57 -19.63
CA MET A 1 -4.71 -29.10 -19.51
C MET A 1 -4.78 -28.77 -18.03
N ASN A 2 -3.65 -28.39 -17.43
CA ASN A 2 -3.56 -28.14 -15.99
C ASN A 2 -4.10 -26.75 -15.69
N GLN A 3 -5.24 -26.71 -14.99
CA GLN A 3 -5.72 -25.51 -14.30
C GLN A 3 -4.76 -25.24 -13.14
N GLN A 4 -3.73 -24.42 -13.40
CA GLN A 4 -2.94 -23.84 -12.33
C GLN A 4 -3.83 -22.88 -11.56
N ASN A 5 -4.26 -23.34 -10.38
CA ASN A 5 -4.78 -22.50 -9.31
C ASN A 5 -3.78 -21.38 -9.03
N LEU A 6 -4.06 -20.18 -9.54
CA LEU A 6 -3.48 -18.93 -9.03
C LEU A 6 -4.05 -18.69 -7.63
N LYS A 7 -3.57 -19.48 -6.65
CA LYS A 7 -3.62 -19.08 -5.25
C LYS A 7 -2.57 -17.97 -5.11
N THR A 8 -2.96 -16.73 -5.38
CA THR A 8 -2.28 -15.58 -4.79
C THR A 8 -2.38 -15.78 -3.28
N SER A 9 -1.30 -16.23 -2.66
CA SER A 9 -1.25 -16.39 -1.20
C SER A 9 -1.30 -15.00 -0.59
N TYR A 10 -2.46 -14.63 -0.07
CA TYR A 10 -2.59 -13.47 0.81
C TYR A 10 -1.70 -13.72 2.02
N ASN A 11 -0.69 -12.87 2.20
CA ASN A 11 0.16 -12.95 3.39
C ASN A 11 -0.51 -12.11 4.48
N THR A 12 -1.42 -12.74 5.22
CA THR A 12 -2.29 -12.16 6.26
C THR A 12 -1.55 -11.41 7.39
N ASN A 13 -0.21 -11.40 7.39
CA ASN A 13 0.63 -10.80 8.43
C ASN A 13 1.51 -9.65 7.93
N ASN A 14 1.42 -9.23 6.66
CA ASN A 14 2.21 -8.11 6.16
C ASN A 14 1.44 -6.79 6.21
N VAL A 15 1.57 -6.07 7.33
CA VAL A 15 0.90 -4.76 7.55
C VAL A 15 1.26 -3.70 6.51
N TRP A 16 2.43 -3.79 5.89
CA TRP A 16 2.84 -2.86 4.84
C TRP A 16 2.15 -3.15 3.52
N GLU A 17 2.01 -4.43 3.18
CA GLU A 17 1.25 -4.87 2.02
C GLU A 17 -0.21 -4.41 2.14
N ASP A 18 -0.84 -4.63 3.30
CA ASP A 18 -2.20 -4.18 3.57
C ASP A 18 -2.35 -2.66 3.42
N LEU A 19 -1.41 -1.89 3.98
CA LEU A 19 -1.44 -0.44 3.93
C LEU A 19 -1.28 0.07 2.50
N VAL A 20 -0.30 -0.42 1.74
CA VAL A 20 -0.10 -0.01 0.34
C VAL A 20 -1.29 -0.40 -0.52
N ILE A 21 -1.82 -1.63 -0.38
CA ILE A 21 -3.02 -2.06 -1.10
C ILE A 21 -4.22 -1.18 -0.75
N SER A 22 -4.40 -0.79 0.51
CA SER A 22 -5.48 0.08 0.95
C SER A 22 -5.42 1.46 0.29
N ILE A 23 -4.20 1.99 0.09
CA ILE A 23 -3.93 3.26 -0.59
C ILE A 23 -4.25 3.15 -2.08
N LEU A 24 -3.80 2.07 -2.73
CA LEU A 24 -3.99 1.86 -4.17
C LEU A 24 -5.44 1.52 -4.53
N SER A 25 -6.20 0.92 -3.61
CA SER A 25 -7.55 0.39 -3.87
C SER A 25 -8.66 1.41 -3.62
N VAL A 26 -8.48 2.61 -4.17
CA VAL A 26 -9.47 3.71 -4.15
C VAL A 26 -9.74 4.22 -5.57
N ASN A 27 -10.72 5.12 -5.71
CA ASN A 27 -11.12 5.71 -6.99
C ASN A 27 -11.50 4.66 -8.05
N GLN A 28 -12.49 3.81 -7.74
CA GLN A 28 -13.04 2.77 -8.62
C GLN A 28 -12.08 1.64 -9.03
N TYR A 29 -10.89 1.59 -8.43
CA TYR A 29 -9.97 0.47 -8.56
C TYR A 29 -10.18 -0.44 -7.36
N THR A 30 -10.77 -1.58 -7.64
CA THR A 30 -11.15 -2.54 -6.60
C THR A 30 -9.92 -3.26 -6.09
N LEU A 31 -10.00 -3.76 -4.85
CA LEU A 31 -8.98 -4.65 -4.28
C LEU A 31 -8.62 -5.76 -5.28
N SER A 32 -9.62 -6.41 -5.89
CA SER A 32 -9.42 -7.48 -6.88
C SER A 32 -8.53 -7.08 -8.06
N LYS A 33 -8.60 -5.81 -8.53
CA LYS A 33 -7.72 -5.32 -9.60
C LYS A 33 -6.30 -5.14 -9.10
N THR A 34 -6.12 -4.61 -7.89
CA THR A 34 -4.81 -4.49 -7.23
C THR A 34 -4.15 -5.86 -7.05
N TYR A 35 -4.93 -6.89 -6.71
CA TYR A 35 -4.43 -8.25 -6.53
C TYR A 35 -3.94 -8.93 -7.81
N LEU A 36 -4.38 -8.49 -9.00
CA LEU A 36 -3.87 -9.05 -10.26
C LEU A 36 -2.37 -8.79 -10.44
N SER A 37 -1.85 -7.71 -9.86
CA SER A 37 -0.47 -7.27 -10.01
C SER A 37 0.33 -7.40 -8.70
N ILE A 38 -0.17 -8.16 -7.72
CA ILE A 38 0.44 -8.19 -6.39
C ILE A 38 1.84 -8.82 -6.37
N GLU A 39 2.04 -9.91 -7.12
CA GLU A 39 3.35 -10.58 -7.17
C GLU A 39 4.39 -9.70 -7.87
N THR A 40 4.01 -8.97 -8.92
CA THR A 40 4.89 -8.01 -9.57
C THR A 40 5.20 -6.82 -8.67
N MET A 41 4.22 -6.32 -7.91
CA MET A 41 4.43 -5.27 -6.90
C MET A 41 5.37 -5.72 -5.76
N ARG A 42 5.29 -6.99 -5.32
CA ARG A 42 6.25 -7.59 -4.38
C ARG A 42 7.66 -7.63 -4.97
N GLN A 43 7.79 -8.09 -6.21
CA GLN A 43 9.09 -8.21 -6.89
C GLN A 43 9.79 -6.87 -7.08
N VAL A 44 9.05 -5.81 -7.42
CA VAL A 44 9.61 -4.45 -7.52
C VAL A 44 9.80 -3.79 -6.15
N GLY A 45 9.37 -4.43 -5.05
CA GLY A 45 9.63 -3.95 -3.70
C GLY A 45 8.71 -2.84 -3.19
N LEU A 46 7.52 -2.65 -3.79
CA LEU A 46 6.57 -1.59 -3.39
C LEU A 46 6.03 -1.74 -1.97
N PHE A 47 6.09 -2.94 -1.40
CA PHE A 47 5.64 -3.23 -0.03
C PHE A 47 6.76 -3.17 1.01
N ASN A 48 7.99 -2.85 0.59
CA ASN A 48 9.11 -2.70 1.51
C ASN A 48 9.15 -1.26 2.05
N PRO A 49 9.01 -1.03 3.37
CA PRO A 49 9.06 0.31 3.94
C PRO A 49 10.40 1.01 3.73
N ASP A 50 11.53 0.28 3.70
CA ASP A 50 12.85 0.87 3.43
C ASP A 50 12.89 1.52 2.05
N ASN A 51 12.29 0.87 1.06
CA ASN A 51 12.21 1.40 -0.29
C ASN A 51 11.30 2.64 -0.35
N LEU A 52 10.15 2.60 0.33
CA LEU A 52 9.24 3.75 0.38
C LEU A 52 9.87 4.98 1.04
N ILE A 53 10.79 4.80 1.98
CA ILE A 53 11.56 5.88 2.59
C ILE A 53 12.56 6.48 1.60
N GLN A 54 13.21 5.64 0.78
CA GLN A 54 14.28 6.04 -0.11
C GLN A 54 13.79 6.70 -1.40
N TRP A 55 12.68 6.20 -1.93
CA TRP A 55 12.18 6.63 -3.24
C TRP A 55 11.41 7.94 -3.18
N ASP A 56 11.64 8.78 -4.18
CA ASP A 56 10.77 9.92 -4.44
C ASP A 56 9.49 9.52 -5.20
N SER A 57 8.60 10.49 -5.44
CA SER A 57 7.35 10.21 -6.17
C SER A 57 7.55 9.81 -7.63
N ASN A 58 8.67 10.15 -8.26
CA ASN A 58 8.95 9.75 -9.65
C ASN A 58 9.42 8.29 -9.68
N GLU A 59 10.33 7.90 -8.80
CA GLU A 59 10.80 6.52 -8.67
C GLU A 59 9.63 5.58 -8.30
N ILE A 60 8.79 5.99 -7.35
CA ILE A 60 7.57 5.23 -7.02
C ILE A 60 6.65 5.11 -8.24
N ASN A 61 6.54 6.14 -9.09
CA ASN A 61 5.74 6.07 -10.30
C ASN A 61 6.24 4.99 -11.26
N GLU A 62 7.55 4.94 -11.48
CA GLU A 62 8.20 3.94 -12.32
C GLU A 62 7.98 2.53 -11.76
N HIS A 63 8.14 2.35 -10.45
CA HIS A 63 7.87 1.08 -9.79
C HIS A 63 6.40 0.68 -9.84
N LEU A 64 5.44 1.62 -9.75
CA LEU A 64 4.02 1.32 -9.95
C LEU A 64 3.74 0.84 -11.38
N ARG A 65 4.37 1.43 -12.39
CA ARG A 65 4.24 1.01 -13.79
C ARG A 65 4.84 -0.38 -14.02
N GLN A 66 6.08 -0.58 -13.57
CA GLN A 66 6.76 -1.88 -13.63
C GLN A 66 6.02 -2.98 -12.86
N GLY A 67 5.44 -2.60 -11.72
CA GLY A 67 4.63 -3.48 -10.88
C GLY A 67 3.25 -3.78 -11.45
N GLY A 68 2.88 -3.27 -12.63
CA GLY A 68 1.59 -3.55 -13.28
C GLY A 68 0.40 -2.78 -12.70
N CYS A 69 0.66 -1.67 -12.00
CA CYS A 69 -0.35 -0.77 -11.42
C CYS A 69 -0.43 0.57 -12.19
N GLU A 70 -0.43 0.50 -13.52
CA GLU A 70 -0.67 1.69 -14.35
C GLU A 70 -2.17 2.01 -14.43
N ARG A 71 -2.53 3.25 -14.08
CA ARG A 71 -3.92 3.74 -14.02
C ARG A 71 -4.12 4.99 -14.86
N GLY A 72 -3.31 5.15 -15.90
CA GLY A 72 -3.15 6.40 -16.63
C GLY A 72 -2.30 7.41 -15.87
N SER A 73 -1.63 8.30 -16.61
CA SER A 73 -0.55 9.14 -16.07
C SER A 73 -0.95 9.96 -14.85
N PHE A 74 -2.13 10.60 -14.87
CA PHE A 74 -2.59 11.40 -13.73
C PHE A 74 -2.76 10.57 -12.46
N MET A 75 -3.44 9.42 -12.55
CA MET A 75 -3.74 8.60 -11.37
C MET A 75 -2.49 7.91 -10.84
N THR A 76 -1.63 7.38 -11.71
CA THR A 76 -0.37 6.77 -11.28
C THR A 76 0.52 7.81 -10.58
N ASN A 77 0.59 9.05 -11.08
CA ASN A 77 1.30 10.15 -10.40
C ASN A 77 0.69 10.44 -9.02
N LEU A 78 -0.63 10.56 -8.94
CA LEU A 78 -1.32 10.80 -7.68
C LEU A 78 -1.04 9.71 -6.63
N PHE A 79 -1.01 8.44 -7.02
CA PHE A 79 -0.68 7.36 -6.08
C PHE A 79 0.78 7.35 -5.68
N ALA A 80 1.68 7.68 -6.61
CA ALA A 80 3.09 7.81 -6.28
C ALA A 80 3.34 8.91 -5.25
N GLU A 81 2.67 10.08 -5.38
CA GLU A 81 2.74 11.13 -4.36
C GLU A 81 2.23 10.67 -2.98
N ARG A 82 1.19 9.84 -2.93
CA ARG A 82 0.63 9.33 -1.67
C ARG A 82 1.56 8.35 -0.99
N LEU A 83 2.18 7.47 -1.77
CA LEU A 83 3.17 6.52 -1.26
C LEU A 83 4.45 7.23 -0.83
N ALA A 84 4.87 8.29 -1.53
CA ALA A 84 5.97 9.14 -1.08
C ALA A 84 5.64 9.84 0.26
N ALA A 85 4.40 10.33 0.43
CA ALA A 85 3.96 10.90 1.70
C ALA A 85 3.95 9.88 2.85
N LEU A 86 3.59 8.62 2.55
CA LEU A 86 3.75 7.52 3.49
C LEU A 86 5.23 7.27 3.81
N GLY A 87 6.10 7.23 2.80
CA GLY A 87 7.55 7.15 2.97
C GLY A 87 8.11 8.21 3.93
N ALA A 88 7.69 9.47 3.76
CA ALA A 88 8.06 10.57 4.65
C ALA A 88 7.57 10.38 6.10
N LEU A 89 6.36 9.84 6.30
CA LEU A 89 5.88 9.46 7.64
C LEU A 89 6.78 8.40 8.26
N ILE A 90 7.11 7.33 7.51
CA ILE A 90 7.94 6.23 7.99
C ILE A 90 9.34 6.73 8.33
N ALA A 91 9.94 7.57 7.48
CA ALA A 91 11.25 8.17 7.72
C ALA A 91 11.29 9.00 9.02
N ASN A 92 10.20 9.74 9.31
CA ASN A 92 10.11 10.59 10.49
C ASN A 92 9.82 9.81 11.79
N GLN A 93 9.03 8.74 11.72
CA GLN A 93 8.59 7.99 12.91
C GLN A 93 9.42 6.74 13.20
N GLY A 94 10.12 6.22 12.18
CA GLY A 94 10.84 4.95 12.21
C GLY A 94 9.93 3.76 11.90
N ILE A 95 10.47 2.79 11.14
CA ILE A 95 9.76 1.58 10.70
C ILE A 95 9.13 0.84 11.87
N SER A 96 9.90 0.55 12.93
CA SER A 96 9.42 -0.25 14.07
C SER A 96 8.23 0.38 14.79
N LYS A 97 8.20 1.72 14.91
CA LYS A 97 7.08 2.43 15.55
C LYS A 97 5.82 2.37 14.69
N CYS A 98 5.97 2.58 13.38
CA CYS A 98 4.87 2.42 12.43
C CYS A 98 4.30 1.01 12.47
N GLU A 99 5.16 -0.02 12.42
CA GLU A 99 4.75 -1.42 12.51
C GLU A 99 4.02 -1.72 13.82
N GLN A 100 4.54 -1.25 14.96
CA GLN A 100 3.88 -1.45 16.24
C GLN A 100 2.46 -0.87 16.26
N ILE A 101 2.26 0.32 15.69
CA ILE A 101 0.93 0.94 15.59
C ILE A 101 0.02 0.12 14.68
N LEU A 102 0.49 -0.28 13.49
CA LEU A 102 -0.31 -1.05 12.53
C LEU A 102 -0.67 -2.44 13.07
N LEU A 103 0.27 -3.10 13.75
CA LEU A 103 0.09 -4.41 14.39
C LEU A 103 -0.80 -4.36 15.63
N SER A 104 -0.94 -3.20 16.28
CA SER A 104 -1.82 -3.05 17.45
C SER A 104 -3.29 -3.35 17.14
N ARG A 105 -3.71 -3.21 15.87
CA ARG A 105 -5.10 -3.29 15.41
C ARG A 105 -6.06 -2.37 16.17
N ASP A 106 -5.54 -1.38 16.90
CA ASP A 106 -6.34 -0.34 17.53
C ASP A 106 -6.80 0.64 16.45
N LYS A 107 -8.09 0.52 16.09
CA LYS A 107 -8.70 1.32 15.03
C LYS A 107 -8.57 2.82 15.29
N LYS A 108 -8.65 3.27 16.54
CA LYS A 108 -8.53 4.69 16.87
C LYS A 108 -7.09 5.14 16.71
N LEU A 109 -6.14 4.39 17.27
CA LEU A 109 -4.71 4.71 17.18
C LEU A 109 -4.23 4.74 15.72
N ILE A 110 -4.61 3.75 14.92
CA ILE A 110 -4.25 3.68 13.49
C ILE A 110 -4.85 4.86 12.71
N THR A 111 -6.11 5.20 12.98
CA THR A 111 -6.78 6.33 12.33
C THR A 111 -6.09 7.65 12.68
N ASP A 112 -5.87 7.92 13.97
CA ASP A 112 -5.23 9.14 14.44
C ASP A 112 -3.79 9.28 13.89
N PHE A 113 -3.09 8.14 13.73
CA PHE A 113 -1.73 8.10 13.20
C PHE A 113 -1.65 8.33 11.69
N LEU A 114 -2.53 7.73 10.90
CA LEU A 114 -2.45 7.75 9.44
C LEU A 114 -3.23 8.90 8.78
N MET A 115 -4.33 9.37 9.39
CA MET A 115 -5.16 10.45 8.82
C MET A 115 -4.42 11.77 8.53
N PRO A 116 -3.37 12.16 9.28
CA PRO A 116 -2.59 13.35 8.93
C PRO A 116 -1.76 13.23 7.63
N VAL A 117 -1.55 12.01 7.11
CA VAL A 117 -0.74 11.80 5.90
C VAL A 117 -1.50 12.25 4.66
N LYS A 118 -0.87 13.10 3.84
CA LYS A 118 -1.46 13.60 2.59
C LYS A 118 -1.92 12.44 1.70
N GLY A 119 -3.23 12.40 1.45
CA GLY A 119 -3.86 11.42 0.55
C GLY A 119 -4.19 10.08 1.18
N ILE A 120 -4.02 9.93 2.51
CA ILE A 120 -4.75 8.95 3.31
C ILE A 120 -6.04 9.63 3.78
N GLY A 121 -7.17 8.96 3.54
CA GLY A 121 -8.48 9.45 3.97
C GLY A 121 -9.37 8.30 4.45
N PRO A 122 -10.62 8.58 4.82
CA PRO A 122 -11.50 7.59 5.46
C PRO A 122 -11.64 6.29 4.65
N LYS A 123 -11.63 6.38 3.31
CA LYS A 123 -11.75 5.19 2.45
C LYS A 123 -10.51 4.27 2.52
N VAL A 124 -9.32 4.85 2.63
CA VAL A 124 -8.07 4.09 2.79
C VAL A 124 -8.09 3.36 4.13
N ILE A 125 -8.45 4.07 5.21
CA ILE A 125 -8.58 3.49 6.55
C ILE A 125 -9.61 2.35 6.58
N GLN A 126 -10.77 2.54 5.94
CA GLN A 126 -11.79 1.49 5.82
C GLN A 126 -11.24 0.24 5.10
N ASN A 127 -10.52 0.42 3.99
CA ASN A 127 -9.92 -0.69 3.27
C ASN A 127 -8.86 -1.42 4.11
N LEU A 128 -8.03 -0.67 4.85
CA LEU A 128 -7.02 -1.25 5.74
C LEU A 128 -7.66 -2.13 6.82
N PHE A 129 -8.70 -1.65 7.49
CA PHE A 129 -9.39 -2.45 8.50
C PHE A 129 -10.06 -3.70 7.93
N LEU A 130 -10.62 -3.59 6.71
CA LEU A 130 -11.15 -4.77 6.02
C LEU A 130 -10.05 -5.81 5.75
N LEU A 131 -8.88 -5.38 5.28
CA LEU A 131 -7.74 -6.27 5.02
C LEU A 131 -7.20 -6.93 6.29
N GLN A 132 -7.14 -6.19 7.40
CA GLN A 132 -6.70 -6.72 8.70
C GLN A 132 -7.69 -7.74 9.31
N GLU A 133 -8.94 -7.77 8.83
CA GLU A 133 -9.98 -8.71 9.27
C GLU A 133 -10.03 -10.01 8.42
N LEU A 134 -9.31 -10.07 7.29
CA LEU A 134 -9.18 -11.25 6.41
C LEU A 134 -8.09 -12.21 6.89
#